data_AF-A0A3N9P0R0-F1
#
_entry.id   AF-A0A3N9P0R0-F1
#
_cell.length_a   1.000
_cell.length_b   1.000
_cell.length_c   1.000
_cell.angle_alpha   90.00
_cell.angle_beta   90.00
_cell.angle_gamma   90.00
#
_symmetry.space_group_name_H-M   'P 1'
#
loop_
_entity.id
_entity.type
_entity.pdbx_description
1 polymer ?
#
loop_
_entity_poly.entity_id
_entity_poly.type
_entity_poly.pdbx_seq_one_letter_code
_entity_poly.pdbx_strand_id
1 'polypeptide(L)'
;MELVGLVSAILLALAMGIIVRRAFPYRHNIPLYRVIRGRFRRKKAAPEEPSQRMFVAIRRLPEGRKAMLNLEDEEYEARKRAVLGLLNDLVGEWSTAATFKWGFHGSEYGLPSSNEESWVLFATFVVADHEAYRQCLNIMQGDKYMPLRKQCDIRLLYGEKMAALPLHTIELFRQTFGK
;
A
#
# COMPACT_ATOMS: atom_id res chain seq x y z
N MET A 1 -34.32 17.79 -44.32
CA MET A 1 -34.56 16.34 -44.21
C MET A 1 -33.67 15.63 -43.19
N GLU A 2 -32.62 16.27 -42.64
CA GLU A 2 -31.66 15.61 -41.73
C GLU A 2 -32.12 15.50 -40.27
N LEU A 3 -32.94 16.44 -39.81
CA LEU A 3 -33.46 16.49 -38.44
C LEU A 3 -34.37 15.29 -38.10
N VAL A 4 -35.15 14.81 -39.09
CA VAL A 4 -36.02 13.63 -38.94
C VAL A 4 -35.20 12.35 -38.80
N GLY A 5 -34.09 12.25 -39.55
CA GLY A 5 -33.15 11.12 -39.45
C GLY A 5 -32.51 11.03 -38.07
N LEU A 6 -32.05 12.17 -37.53
CA LEU A 6 -31.38 12.21 -36.23
C LEU A 6 -32.33 11.89 -35.07
N VAL A 7 -33.56 12.41 -35.10
CA VAL A 7 -34.60 12.09 -34.11
C VAL A 7 -34.98 10.61 -34.18
N SER A 8 -35.10 10.04 -35.38
CA SER A 8 -35.40 8.61 -35.55
C SER A 8 -34.29 7.70 -34.99
N ALA A 9 -33.03 8.08 -35.16
CA ALA A 9 -31.89 7.31 -34.64
C ALA A 9 -31.83 7.32 -33.11
N ILE A 10 -32.11 8.48 -32.49
CA ILE A 10 -32.17 8.60 -31.02
C ILE A 10 -33.31 7.76 -30.46
N LEU A 11 -34.50 7.82 -31.07
CA LEU A 11 -35.64 7.02 -30.66
C LEU A 11 -35.36 5.52 -30.80
N LEU A 12 -34.70 5.10 -31.88
CA LEU A 12 -34.32 3.71 -32.10
C LEU A 12 -33.27 3.23 -31.08
N ALA A 13 -32.29 4.07 -30.74
CA ALA A 13 -31.31 3.78 -29.70
C ALA A 13 -31.95 3.65 -28.30
N LEU A 14 -32.90 4.53 -27.97
CA LEU A 14 -33.67 4.45 -26.72
C LEU A 14 -34.54 3.20 -26.66
N ALA A 15 -35.25 2.88 -27.75
CA ALA A 15 -36.05 1.67 -27.85
C ALA A 15 -35.19 0.41 -27.68
N MET A 16 -34.04 0.35 -28.35
CA MET A 16 -33.08 -0.75 -28.15
C MET A 16 -32.56 -0.80 -26.72
N GLY A 17 -32.24 0.34 -26.10
CA GLY A 17 -31.81 0.41 -24.71
C GLY A 17 -32.85 -0.15 -23.73
N ILE A 18 -34.12 0.15 -23.95
CA ILE A 18 -35.24 -0.38 -23.15
C ILE A 18 -35.39 -1.88 -23.35
N ILE A 19 -35.37 -2.35 -24.60
CA ILE A 19 -35.46 -3.79 -24.94
C ILE A 19 -34.29 -4.56 -24.29
N VAL A 20 -33.06 -4.05 -24.43
CA VAL A 20 -31.88 -4.65 -23.81
C VAL A 20 -32.00 -4.66 -22.29
N ARG A 21 -32.40 -3.56 -21.65
CA ARG A 21 -32.58 -3.48 -20.19
C ARG A 21 -33.63 -4.47 -19.68
N ARG A 22 -34.70 -4.69 -20.45
CA ARG A 22 -35.79 -5.61 -20.12
C ARG A 22 -35.44 -7.08 -20.39
N ALA A 23 -34.62 -7.35 -21.41
CA ALA A 23 -34.09 -8.67 -21.72
C ALA A 23 -32.89 -9.07 -20.84
N PHE A 24 -32.18 -8.10 -20.29
CA PHE A 24 -31.01 -8.29 -19.43
C PHE A 24 -31.24 -9.23 -18.23
N PRO A 25 -32.37 -9.18 -17.48
CA PRO A 25 -32.63 -10.16 -16.42
C PRO A 25 -32.78 -11.60 -16.95
N TYR A 26 -33.32 -11.78 -18.15
CA TYR A 26 -33.54 -13.10 -18.77
C TYR A 26 -32.36 -13.61 -19.60
N ARG A 27 -31.24 -12.89 -19.63
CA ARG A 27 -30.04 -13.22 -20.43
C ARG A 27 -29.48 -14.63 -20.17
N HIS A 28 -29.75 -15.19 -19.00
CA HIS A 28 -29.33 -16.53 -18.61
C HIS A 28 -30.12 -17.65 -19.32
N ASN A 29 -31.30 -17.34 -19.88
CA ASN A 29 -32.13 -18.25 -20.66
C ASN A 29 -31.81 -18.21 -22.16
N ILE A 30 -30.93 -17.30 -22.61
CA ILE A 30 -30.52 -17.23 -24.01
C ILE A 30 -29.55 -18.40 -24.27
N PRO A 31 -29.85 -19.28 -25.23
CA PRO A 31 -28.96 -20.39 -25.58
C PRO A 31 -27.59 -19.84 -25.98
N LEU A 32 -26.51 -20.52 -25.58
CA LEU A 32 -25.11 -20.13 -25.80
C LEU A 32 -24.63 -18.87 -25.04
N TYR A 33 -25.47 -18.14 -24.29
CA TYR A 33 -25.03 -16.95 -23.52
C TYR A 33 -23.89 -17.27 -22.53
N ARG A 34 -23.91 -18.43 -21.86
CA ARG A 34 -22.80 -18.86 -20.98
C ARG A 34 -21.48 -19.01 -21.73
N VAL A 35 -21.51 -19.56 -22.95
CA VAL A 35 -20.31 -19.79 -23.78
C VAL A 35 -19.76 -18.48 -24.31
N ILE A 36 -20.65 -17.59 -24.79
CA ILE A 36 -20.30 -16.26 -25.27
C ILE A 36 -19.74 -15.41 -24.11
N ARG A 37 -20.40 -15.41 -22.94
CA ARG A 37 -19.89 -14.75 -21.73
C ARG A 37 -18.55 -15.32 -21.27
N GLY A 38 -18.33 -16.63 -21.44
CA GLY A 38 -17.06 -17.30 -21.16
C GLY A 38 -15.92 -16.82 -22.07
N ARG A 39 -16.18 -16.68 -23.38
CA ARG A 39 -15.21 -16.14 -24.36
C ARG A 39 -14.94 -14.64 -24.16
N PHE A 40 -15.96 -13.85 -23.83
CA PHE A 40 -15.83 -12.39 -23.65
C PHE A 40 -15.46 -11.97 -22.23
N ARG A 41 -15.52 -12.88 -21.24
CA ARG A 41 -14.71 -12.77 -20.03
C ARG A 41 -13.25 -12.98 -20.43
N ARG A 42 -12.66 -11.98 -21.10
CA ARG A 42 -11.23 -11.70 -20.93
C ARG A 42 -11.03 -11.74 -19.43
N LYS A 43 -10.23 -12.71 -18.94
CA LYS A 43 -9.66 -12.63 -17.61
C LYS A 43 -9.15 -11.20 -17.52
N LYS A 44 -9.79 -10.33 -16.72
CA LYS A 44 -9.14 -9.10 -16.29
C LYS A 44 -7.84 -9.62 -15.73
N ALA A 45 -6.73 -9.35 -16.41
CA ALA A 45 -5.42 -9.64 -15.85
C ALA A 45 -5.49 -9.07 -14.44
N ALA A 46 -5.30 -9.92 -13.43
CA ALA A 46 -5.18 -9.43 -12.08
C ALA A 46 -4.15 -8.29 -12.16
N PRO A 47 -4.46 -7.10 -11.59
CA PRO A 47 -3.54 -5.97 -11.66
C PRO A 47 -2.17 -6.51 -11.28
N GLU A 48 -1.21 -6.37 -12.20
CA GLU A 48 0.10 -7.00 -12.06
C GLU A 48 0.65 -6.58 -10.70
N GLU A 49 0.90 -7.55 -9.82
CA GLU A 49 1.35 -7.20 -8.49
C GLU A 49 2.68 -6.44 -8.63
N PRO A 50 2.79 -5.29 -7.93
CA PRO A 50 3.96 -4.44 -8.05
C PRO A 50 5.22 -5.24 -7.74
N SER A 51 6.22 -5.07 -8.62
CA SER A 51 7.45 -5.88 -8.63
C SER A 51 8.34 -5.68 -7.42
N GLN A 52 8.21 -4.54 -6.75
CA GLN A 52 9.11 -4.14 -5.70
C GLN A 52 8.31 -3.50 -4.56
N ARG A 53 8.67 -3.88 -3.34
CA ARG A 53 8.04 -3.40 -2.12
C ARG A 53 9.11 -2.90 -1.17
N MET A 54 8.82 -1.80 -0.50
CA MET A 54 9.60 -1.33 0.63
C MET A 54 8.81 -1.59 1.90
N PHE A 55 9.37 -2.38 2.79
CA PHE A 55 8.83 -2.59 4.13
C PHE A 55 9.56 -1.68 5.11
N VAL A 56 8.80 -0.99 5.95
CA VAL A 56 9.32 -0.11 6.99
C VAL A 56 9.23 -0.86 8.30
N ALA A 57 10.37 -1.21 8.89
CA ALA A 57 10.44 -1.80 10.21
C ALA A 57 10.93 -0.74 11.22
N ILE A 58 10.33 -0.73 12.39
CA ILE A 58 10.67 0.20 13.46
C ILE A 58 10.92 -0.55 14.76
N ARG A 59 11.85 -0.05 15.56
CA ARG A 59 12.14 -0.53 16.91
C ARG A 59 12.47 0.66 17.80
N ARG A 60 12.04 0.66 19.06
CA ARG A 60 12.35 1.73 20.00
C ARG A 60 13.76 1.55 20.56
N LEU A 61 14.52 2.64 20.66
CA LEU A 61 15.86 2.60 21.24
C LEU A 61 15.78 2.68 22.77
N PRO A 62 16.66 1.95 23.50
CA PRO A 62 16.71 2.02 24.96
C PRO A 62 16.90 3.43 25.51
N GLU A 63 17.68 4.27 24.81
CA GLU A 63 17.93 5.66 25.18
C GLU A 63 16.66 6.51 25.07
N GLY A 64 15.91 6.38 23.97
CA GLY A 64 14.62 7.05 23.79
C GLY A 64 13.55 6.60 24.80
N ARG A 65 13.63 5.36 25.29
CA ARG A 65 12.78 4.88 26.38
C ARG A 65 13.14 5.52 27.72
N LYS A 66 14.42 5.49 28.11
CA LYS A 66 14.89 6.13 29.35
C LYS A 66 14.55 7.63 29.38
N ALA A 67 14.69 8.30 28.24
CA ALA A 67 14.35 9.72 28.11
C ALA A 67 12.86 10.02 28.29
N MET A 68 11.97 9.04 28.11
CA MET A 68 10.51 9.20 28.24
C MET A 68 9.97 8.74 29.60
N LEU A 69 10.63 7.81 30.28
CA LEU A 69 10.20 7.27 31.57
C LEU A 69 10.34 8.29 32.72
N ASN A 70 11.19 9.30 32.57
CA ASN A 70 11.45 10.31 33.59
C ASN A 70 10.68 11.62 33.33
N LEU A 71 9.77 11.64 32.36
CA LEU A 71 8.98 12.83 32.04
C LEU A 71 7.68 12.83 32.84
N GLU A 72 7.24 14.01 33.23
CA GLU A 72 5.89 14.24 33.73
C GLU A 72 4.85 13.98 32.63
N ASP A 73 3.62 13.63 33.01
CA ASP A 73 2.57 13.16 32.07
C ASP A 73 2.30 14.15 30.91
N GLU A 74 2.27 15.45 31.19
CA GLU A 74 2.06 16.48 30.16
C GLU A 74 3.23 16.56 29.16
N GLU A 75 4.46 16.49 29.66
CA GLU A 75 5.68 16.51 28.83
C GLU A 75 5.79 15.22 28.01
N TYR A 76 5.43 14.08 28.60
CA TYR A 76 5.36 12.79 27.92
C TYR A 76 4.39 12.85 26.73
N GLU A 77 3.15 13.30 26.94
CA GLU A 77 2.17 13.38 25.87
C GLU A 77 2.54 14.43 24.81
N ALA A 78 3.18 15.53 25.19
CA ALA A 78 3.74 16.50 24.24
C ALA A 78 4.85 15.90 23.38
N ARG A 79 5.79 15.18 24.01
CA ARG A 79 6.91 14.50 23.34
C ARG A 79 6.41 13.42 22.39
N LYS A 80 5.47 12.60 22.83
CA LYS A 80 4.80 11.56 22.04
C LYS A 80 4.12 12.18 20.82
N ARG A 81 3.35 13.25 20.98
CA ARG A 81 2.72 13.97 19.85
C ARG A 81 3.75 14.49 18.85
N ALA A 82 4.88 15.03 19.31
CA ALA A 82 5.94 15.51 18.43
C ALA A 82 6.58 14.37 17.61
N VAL A 83 6.84 13.22 18.23
CA VAL A 83 7.39 12.02 17.56
C VAL A 83 6.41 11.49 16.52
N LEU A 84 5.12 11.42 16.86
CA LEU A 84 4.07 11.00 15.95
C LEU A 84 3.91 11.95 14.77
N GLY A 85 4.03 13.26 15.00
CA GLY A 85 4.06 14.27 13.94
C GLY A 85 5.21 14.03 12.96
N LEU A 86 6.44 13.84 13.46
CA LEU A 86 7.60 13.55 12.63
C LEU A 86 7.45 12.25 11.82
N LEU A 87 6.86 11.21 12.41
CA LEU A 87 6.62 9.94 11.73
C LEU A 87 5.60 10.10 10.59
N ASN A 88 4.52 10.85 10.83
CA ASN A 88 3.52 11.14 9.81
C ASN A 88 4.11 11.97 8.66
N ASP A 89 4.90 12.99 8.99
CA ASP A 89 5.63 13.77 8.00
C ASP A 89 6.54 12.88 7.15
N LEU A 90 7.28 11.95 7.79
CA LEU A 90 8.17 11.02 7.10
C LEU A 90 7.41 10.11 6.13
N VAL A 91 6.27 9.56 6.56
CA VAL A 91 5.38 8.75 5.71
C VAL A 91 4.83 9.58 4.54
N GLY A 92 4.46 10.84 4.80
CA GLY A 92 4.01 11.78 3.77
C GLY A 92 5.10 12.05 2.73
N GLU A 93 6.33 12.31 3.17
CA GLU A 93 7.46 12.56 2.27
C GLU A 93 7.83 11.31 1.48
N TRP A 94 7.83 10.11 2.08
CA TRP A 94 8.01 8.86 1.33
C TRP A 94 6.93 8.64 0.28
N SER A 95 5.70 9.10 0.54
CA SER A 95 4.59 8.97 -0.42
C SER A 95 4.80 9.80 -1.70
N THR A 96 5.79 10.71 -1.71
CA THR A 96 6.20 11.43 -2.93
C THR A 96 7.05 10.57 -3.88
N ALA A 97 7.80 9.61 -3.33
CA ALA A 97 8.70 8.72 -4.08
C ALA A 97 8.15 7.28 -4.23
N ALA A 98 7.24 6.87 -3.36
CA ALA A 98 6.70 5.52 -3.31
C ALA A 98 5.19 5.52 -3.08
N THR A 99 4.47 4.53 -3.61
CA THR A 99 3.04 4.41 -3.40
C THR A 99 2.75 3.71 -2.07
N PHE A 100 2.15 4.42 -1.12
CA PHE A 100 1.70 3.81 0.13
C PHE A 100 0.67 2.69 -0.13
N LYS A 101 0.82 1.54 0.54
CA LYS A 101 -0.11 0.40 0.41
C LYS A 101 -0.83 0.09 1.70
N TRP A 102 -0.08 -0.03 2.80
CA TRP A 102 -0.63 -0.36 4.10
C TRP A 102 0.34 0.09 5.19
N GLY A 103 -0.19 0.35 6.37
CA GLY A 103 0.54 0.82 7.54
C GLY A 103 -0.42 1.41 8.56
N PHE A 104 0.07 1.61 9.78
CA PHE A 104 -0.77 2.07 10.88
C PHE A 104 -1.18 3.54 10.68
N HIS A 105 -2.50 3.80 10.73
CA HIS A 105 -3.09 5.14 10.74
C HIS A 105 -3.88 5.29 12.05
N GLY A 106 -3.46 6.18 12.96
CA GLY A 106 -4.22 6.50 14.17
C GLY A 106 -3.44 6.32 15.47
N SER A 107 -3.97 6.89 16.57
CA SER A 107 -3.33 7.11 17.87
C SER A 107 -2.80 5.87 18.59
N GLU A 108 -3.18 4.67 18.15
CA GLU A 108 -2.58 3.38 18.54
C GLU A 108 -1.55 2.97 17.48
N TYR A 109 -0.54 3.83 17.31
CA TYR A 109 0.49 3.62 16.32
C TYR A 109 1.23 2.32 16.62
N GLY A 110 1.55 1.54 15.58
CA GLY A 110 2.58 0.49 15.61
C GLY A 110 4.00 1.03 15.88
N LEU A 111 4.10 2.14 16.62
CA LEU A 111 5.25 2.44 17.42
C LEU A 111 5.34 1.37 18.52
N PRO A 112 6.51 0.78 18.73
CA PRO A 112 6.71 -0.12 19.85
C PRO A 112 6.28 0.59 21.13
N SER A 113 5.44 -0.08 21.92
CA SER A 113 5.03 0.39 23.24
C SER A 113 6.26 0.71 24.10
N SER A 114 6.09 1.42 25.23
CA SER A 114 7.22 1.83 26.08
C SER A 114 8.09 0.67 26.57
N ASN A 115 7.55 -0.54 26.51
CA ASN A 115 8.12 -1.81 26.93
C ASN A 115 8.55 -2.73 25.76
N GLU A 116 8.30 -2.40 24.49
CA GLU A 116 8.66 -3.25 23.35
C GLU A 116 10.06 -2.95 22.79
N GLU A 117 10.95 -3.93 22.90
CA GLU A 117 12.28 -3.94 22.25
C GLU A 117 12.28 -4.68 20.89
N SER A 118 11.13 -5.20 20.50
CA SER A 118 10.95 -5.99 19.28
C SER A 118 10.82 -5.11 18.05
N TRP A 119 11.24 -5.66 16.91
CA TRP A 119 10.97 -5.06 15.61
C TRP A 119 9.49 -5.17 15.29
N VAL A 120 8.88 -4.06 14.88
CA VAL A 120 7.50 -3.99 14.42
C VAL A 120 7.48 -3.55 12.96
N LEU A 121 6.74 -4.28 12.13
CA LEU A 121 6.49 -3.86 10.75
C LEU A 121 5.50 -2.70 10.76
N PHE A 122 5.95 -1.49 10.44
CA PHE A 122 5.20 -0.26 10.58
C PHE A 122 4.38 0.11 9.34
N ALA A 123 4.97 0.00 8.15
CA ALA A 123 4.34 0.37 6.90
C ALA A 123 4.91 -0.42 5.73
N THR A 124 4.17 -0.45 4.62
CA THR A 124 4.61 -1.00 3.35
C THR A 124 4.23 -0.07 2.21
N PHE A 125 5.21 0.13 1.34
CA PHE A 125 5.13 0.95 0.15
C PHE A 125 5.48 0.10 -1.06
N VAL A 126 4.97 0.53 -2.20
CA VAL A 126 5.38 0.05 -3.51
C VAL A 126 6.32 1.09 -4.10
N VAL A 127 7.53 0.64 -4.40
CA VAL A 127 8.56 1.44 -5.05
C VAL A 127 8.64 1.04 -6.52
N ALA A 128 8.91 2.00 -7.39
CA ALA A 128 9.02 1.75 -8.82
C ALA A 128 10.33 1.05 -9.19
N ASP A 129 11.42 1.50 -8.55
CA ASP A 129 12.78 1.03 -8.76
C ASP A 129 13.63 1.23 -7.49
N HIS A 130 14.91 0.84 -7.61
CA HIS A 130 15.90 1.02 -6.56
C HIS A 130 16.24 2.52 -6.32
N GLU A 131 16.04 3.40 -7.29
CA GLU A 131 16.30 4.84 -7.13
C GLU A 131 15.26 5.47 -6.20
N ALA A 132 13.97 5.17 -6.40
CA ALA A 132 12.89 5.57 -5.51
C ALA A 132 13.12 5.06 -4.08
N TYR A 133 13.60 3.82 -3.92
CA TYR A 133 14.00 3.30 -2.61
C TYR A 133 15.14 4.12 -1.97
N ARG A 134 16.17 4.48 -2.74
CA ARG A 134 17.28 5.33 -2.26
C ARG A 134 16.80 6.73 -1.89
N GLN A 135 15.85 7.30 -2.63
CA GLN A 135 15.23 8.57 -2.27
C GLN A 135 14.54 8.48 -0.91
N CYS A 136 13.77 7.41 -0.65
CA CYS A 136 13.16 7.18 0.66
C CYS A 136 14.21 7.06 1.79
N LEU A 137 15.33 6.37 1.55
CA LEU A 137 16.45 6.31 2.50
C LEU A 137 17.03 7.69 2.79
N ASN A 138 17.29 8.50 1.75
CA ASN A 138 17.87 9.83 1.89
C ASN A 138 16.95 10.78 2.67
N ILE A 139 15.63 10.72 2.42
CA ILE A 139 14.63 11.47 3.18
C ILE A 139 14.76 11.15 4.68
N MET A 140 14.75 9.88 5.05
CA MET A 140 14.84 9.44 6.45
C MET A 140 16.18 9.78 7.12
N GLN A 141 17.26 9.82 6.34
CA GLN A 141 18.58 10.21 6.82
C GLN A 141 18.75 11.72 6.99
N GLY A 142 17.86 12.54 6.41
CA GLY A 142 17.89 14.00 6.54
C GLY A 142 17.85 14.49 7.99
N ASP A 143 18.39 15.69 8.21
CA ASP A 143 18.52 16.29 9.54
C ASP A 143 17.17 16.53 10.22
N LYS A 144 16.12 16.80 9.43
CA LYS A 144 14.73 16.94 9.89
C LYS A 144 14.28 15.76 10.77
N TYR A 145 14.70 14.54 10.43
CA TYR A 145 14.28 13.31 11.10
C TYR A 145 15.31 12.77 12.09
N MET A 146 16.39 13.50 12.34
CA MET A 146 17.37 13.14 13.37
C MET A 146 16.73 12.93 14.76
N PRO A 147 15.76 13.77 15.22
CA PRO A 147 15.08 13.53 16.50
C PRO A 147 14.34 12.19 16.56
N LEU A 148 13.79 11.73 15.43
CA LEU A 148 13.11 10.44 15.32
C LEU A 148 14.12 9.29 15.38
N ARG A 149 15.24 9.40 14.67
CA ARG A 149 16.33 8.40 14.65
C ARG A 149 17.05 8.24 16.01
N LYS A 150 17.00 9.26 16.87
CA LYS A 150 17.50 9.17 18.26
C LYS A 150 16.56 8.37 19.17
N GLN A 151 15.29 8.24 18.80
CA GLN A 151 14.28 7.58 19.63
C GLN A 151 13.92 6.19 19.11
N CYS A 152 13.98 6.00 17.79
CA CYS A 152 13.63 4.78 17.11
C CYS A 152 14.70 4.40 16.09
N ASP A 153 14.99 3.10 16.01
CA ASP A 153 15.73 2.48 14.91
C ASP A 153 14.71 2.18 13.80
N ILE A 154 14.85 2.86 12.65
CA ILE A 154 13.96 2.73 11.49
C ILE A 154 14.76 2.11 10.36
N ARG A 155 14.26 0.98 9.83
CA ARG A 155 14.89 0.27 8.72
C ARG A 155 13.93 0.16 7.55
N LEU A 156 14.46 0.47 6.37
CA LEU A 156 13.77 0.28 5.10
C LEU A 156 14.28 -1.01 4.47
N LEU A 157 13.44 -2.04 4.44
CA LEU A 157 13.74 -3.32 3.84
C LEU A 157 13.19 -3.32 2.41
N TYR A 158 14.09 -3.41 1.44
CA TYR A 158 13.73 -3.51 0.04
C TYR A 158 13.46 -4.98 -0.32
N GLY A 159 12.28 -5.25 -0.86
CA GLY A 159 11.84 -6.57 -1.28
C GLY A 159 11.61 -6.61 -2.78
N GLU A 160 12.29 -7.51 -3.46
CA GLU A 160 12.07 -7.81 -4.88
C GLU A 160 11.09 -8.97 -5.04
N LYS A 161 10.45 -9.07 -6.20
CA LYS A 161 9.71 -10.28 -6.60
C LYS A 161 10.59 -11.50 -6.39
N MET A 162 10.08 -12.51 -5.67
CA MET A 162 10.79 -13.78 -5.50
C MET A 162 11.21 -14.40 -6.84
N ALA A 163 10.43 -14.21 -7.90
CA ALA A 163 10.75 -14.69 -9.25
C ALA A 163 11.94 -13.97 -9.92
N ALA A 164 12.34 -12.79 -9.41
CA ALA A 164 13.50 -12.03 -9.87
C ALA A 164 14.75 -12.31 -9.03
N LEU A 165 14.60 -12.96 -7.88
CA LEU A 165 15.74 -13.34 -7.05
C LEU A 165 16.49 -14.53 -7.66
N PRO A 166 17.82 -14.62 -7.48
CA PRO A 166 18.57 -15.81 -7.87
C PRO A 166 17.99 -17.08 -7.25
N LEU A 167 17.97 -18.18 -8.01
CA LEU A 167 17.35 -19.45 -7.62
C LEU A 167 17.82 -19.96 -6.24
N HIS A 168 19.12 -19.82 -5.95
CA HIS A 168 19.71 -20.22 -4.67
C HIS A 168 19.14 -19.42 -3.47
N THR A 169 18.78 -18.15 -3.67
CA THR A 169 18.14 -17.31 -2.65
C THR A 169 16.72 -17.79 -2.39
N ILE A 170 15.97 -18.14 -3.43
CA ILE A 170 14.60 -18.66 -3.32
C ILE A 170 14.57 -19.99 -2.54
N GLU A 171 15.54 -20.87 -2.78
CA GLU A 171 15.65 -22.17 -2.10
C GLU A 171 15.86 -22.03 -0.59
N LEU A 172 16.67 -21.07 -0.16
CA LEU A 172 16.88 -20.77 1.27
C LEU A 172 15.58 -20.36 1.98
N PHE A 173 14.72 -19.56 1.33
CA PHE A 173 13.44 -19.18 1.91
C PHE A 173 12.46 -20.37 1.98
N ARG A 174 12.47 -21.27 0.99
CA ARG A 174 11.59 -22.45 0.99
C ARG A 174 11.94 -23.47 2.08
N GLN A 175 13.22 -23.62 2.41
CA GLN A 175 13.66 -24.54 3.45
C GLN A 175 13.33 -24.03 4.86
N THR A 176 13.31 -22.71 5.07
CA THR A 176 13.14 -22.11 6.41
C THR A 176 11.67 -22.06 6.86
N PHE A 177 10.70 -22.00 5.93
CA PHE A 177 9.26 -21.91 6.25
C PHE A 177 8.47 -23.18 5.93
N GLY A 178 9.15 -24.23 5.46
CA GLY A 178 8.56 -25.54 5.20
C GLY A 178 8.71 -26.50 6.37
N LYS A 179 8.08 -26.20 7.52
CA LYS A 179 7.74 -27.17 8.56
C LYS A 179 6.40 -26.81 9.18
#